data_AF-A0A0L7L2J3-F1
#
_entry.id   AF-A0A0L7L2J3-F1
#
_cell.length_a   1.000
_cell.length_b   1.000
_cell.length_c   1.000
_cell.angle_alpha   90.00
_cell.angle_beta   90.00
_cell.angle_gamma   90.00
#
_symmetry.space_group_name_H-M   'P 1'
#
loop_
_entity.id
_entity.type
_entity.pdbx_description
1 polymer ?
#
loop_
_entity_poly.entity_id
_entity_poly.type
_entity_poly.pdbx_seq_one_letter_code
_entity_poly.pdbx_strand_id
1 'polypeptide(L)'
;MNFSQFLTVQSWWEVPSIAYFCSLFRTAFKLLDFDIEELEEALLADGLEESASSLLTELIVRLLNGCLGNNDISAFNYQMYLRRIFRQKCQETGRYNPFNTDIDFQFLPLRTKVEILYALCDFRLDAEDVLDLFKNLEAESLRVEPLGFDDDCSAYWYFYGTRLYREDLKKKKGKHKRKKKGSGKCWFYGDDYLDEEDTERVWQVVCFTEADWLHLTDRFSKATSKVEKELYRSLSQNFLPEIPRLFQEKERLQRKRLLETAPRRTSNRVLQKIKQKEEESKQSTDDNKEEDDEPQPTTSTGARANRAKRRNLIR
;
A
#
# COMPACT_ATOMS: atom_id res chain seq x y z
N MET A 1 -14.34 -3.94 -4.31
CA MET A 1 -12.97 -4.10 -4.84
C MET A 1 -12.99 -5.10 -5.99
N ASN A 2 -12.41 -4.76 -7.13
CA ASN A 2 -12.39 -5.62 -8.32
C ASN A 2 -11.25 -6.64 -8.20
N PHE A 3 -11.58 -7.94 -8.08
CA PHE A 3 -10.60 -9.03 -7.97
C PHE A 3 -9.53 -9.01 -9.09
N SER A 4 -9.90 -8.55 -10.29
CA SER A 4 -8.97 -8.40 -11.42
C SER A 4 -7.89 -7.35 -11.18
N GLN A 5 -8.18 -6.26 -10.44
CA GLN A 5 -7.17 -5.23 -10.15
C GLN A 5 -6.15 -5.74 -9.13
N PHE A 6 -6.60 -6.52 -8.14
CA PHE A 6 -5.73 -7.14 -7.14
C PHE A 6 -4.71 -8.10 -7.80
N LEU A 7 -5.16 -8.98 -8.68
CA LEU A 7 -4.27 -9.85 -9.46
C LEU A 7 -3.30 -9.08 -10.36
N THR A 8 -3.72 -7.92 -10.86
CA THR A 8 -2.86 -7.07 -11.69
C THR A 8 -1.73 -6.47 -10.87
N VAL A 9 -2.02 -5.91 -9.68
CA VAL A 9 -1.00 -5.35 -8.79
C VAL A 9 0.00 -6.42 -8.36
N GLN A 10 -0.46 -7.63 -8.04
CA GLN A 10 0.38 -8.76 -7.66
C GLN A 10 1.27 -9.31 -8.77
N SER A 11 0.99 -8.94 -10.03
CA SER A 11 1.81 -9.30 -11.18
C SER A 11 2.94 -8.30 -11.45
N TRP A 12 3.04 -7.23 -10.66
CA TRP A 12 4.07 -6.21 -10.80
C TRP A 12 5.18 -6.47 -9.77
N TRP A 13 6.38 -6.75 -10.27
CA TRP A 13 7.56 -7.00 -9.43
C TRP A 13 7.99 -5.76 -8.65
N GLU A 14 7.60 -4.57 -9.10
CA GLU A 14 7.91 -3.32 -8.41
C GLU A 14 7.25 -3.25 -7.03
N VAL A 15 6.06 -3.84 -6.86
CA VAL A 15 5.31 -3.80 -5.60
C VAL A 15 6.06 -4.50 -4.47
N PRO A 16 6.45 -5.79 -4.58
CA PRO A 16 7.26 -6.43 -3.54
C PRO A 16 8.65 -5.79 -3.42
N SER A 17 9.21 -5.22 -4.49
CA SER A 17 10.48 -4.50 -4.43
C SER A 17 10.40 -3.22 -3.58
N ILE A 18 9.36 -2.39 -3.75
CA ILE A 18 9.13 -1.18 -2.95
C ILE A 18 8.93 -1.57 -1.49
N ALA A 19 8.10 -2.59 -1.26
CA ALA A 19 7.77 -3.06 0.06
C ALA A 19 9.03 -3.61 0.78
N TYR A 20 9.88 -4.35 0.05
CA TYR A 20 11.16 -4.83 0.54
C TYR A 20 12.11 -3.69 0.90
N PHE A 21 12.25 -2.71 0.00
CA PHE A 21 13.04 -1.51 0.25
C PHE A 21 12.62 -0.81 1.55
N CYS A 22 11.31 -0.64 1.74
CA CYS A 22 10.78 0.03 2.93
C CYS A 22 11.06 -0.76 4.20
N SER A 23 11.00 -2.09 4.14
CA SER A 23 11.34 -2.98 5.25
C SER A 23 12.84 -2.97 5.57
N LEU A 24 13.69 -3.12 4.53
CA LEU A 24 15.14 -3.19 4.65
C LEU A 24 15.72 -1.90 5.23
N PHE A 25 15.27 -0.74 4.74
CA PHE A 25 15.78 0.56 5.16
C PHE A 25 14.90 1.26 6.18
N ARG A 26 13.94 0.55 6.79
CA ARG A 26 12.97 1.13 7.75
C ARG A 26 13.66 1.97 8.82
N THR A 27 14.68 1.40 9.46
CA THR A 27 15.39 2.06 10.57
C THR A 27 16.27 3.20 10.05
N ALA A 28 16.98 3.00 8.94
CA ALA A 28 17.91 3.98 8.38
C ALA A 28 17.18 5.24 7.90
N PHE A 29 16.05 5.06 7.20
CA PHE A 29 15.30 6.15 6.58
C PHE A 29 14.05 6.55 7.38
N LYS A 30 13.82 5.96 8.58
CA LYS A 30 12.65 6.21 9.43
C LYS A 30 11.32 6.05 8.67
N LEU A 31 11.25 4.98 7.88
CA LEU A 31 10.06 4.66 7.07
C LEU A 31 8.98 4.00 7.94
N LEU A 32 7.79 3.92 7.35
CA LEU A 32 6.64 3.26 7.95
C LEU A 32 6.88 1.76 8.07
N ASP A 33 6.26 1.16 9.09
CA ASP A 33 6.22 -0.28 9.26
C ASP A 33 4.91 -0.82 8.66
N PHE A 34 5.01 -1.52 7.53
CA PHE A 34 3.87 -2.12 6.83
C PHE A 34 4.27 -3.41 6.10
N ASP A 35 3.31 -4.30 5.88
CA ASP A 35 3.45 -5.52 5.09
C ASP A 35 3.06 -5.30 3.60
N ILE A 36 3.37 -6.28 2.75
CA ILE A 36 3.14 -6.14 1.30
C ILE A 36 1.63 -6.01 1.01
N GLU A 37 0.80 -6.74 1.78
CA GLU A 37 -0.66 -6.65 1.72
C GLU A 37 -1.17 -5.22 1.95
N GLU A 38 -0.67 -4.53 2.98
CA GLU A 38 -1.06 -3.17 3.32
C GLU A 38 -0.67 -2.17 2.22
N LEU A 39 0.48 -2.37 1.55
CA LEU A 39 0.84 -1.55 0.39
C LEU A 39 -0.12 -1.78 -0.79
N GLU A 40 -0.46 -3.04 -1.08
CA GLU A 40 -1.42 -3.39 -2.13
C GLU A 40 -2.82 -2.82 -1.84
N GLU A 41 -3.27 -2.92 -0.60
CA GLU A 41 -4.54 -2.36 -0.17
C GLU A 41 -4.52 -0.83 -0.28
N ALA A 42 -3.47 -0.16 0.20
CA ALA A 42 -3.34 1.28 0.09
C ALA A 42 -3.32 1.77 -1.37
N LEU A 43 -2.66 1.04 -2.27
CA LEU A 43 -2.66 1.32 -3.71
C LEU A 43 -4.06 1.21 -4.33
N LEU A 44 -4.87 0.24 -3.89
CA LEU A 44 -6.21 0.00 -4.39
C LEU A 44 -7.28 0.90 -3.74
N ALA A 45 -7.03 1.36 -2.52
CA ALA A 45 -7.89 2.25 -1.75
C ALA A 45 -7.61 3.74 -2.03
N ASP A 46 -6.52 4.07 -2.72
CA ASP A 46 -6.11 5.45 -2.97
C ASP A 46 -7.20 6.25 -3.71
N GLY A 47 -7.65 7.35 -3.09
CA GLY A 47 -8.74 8.20 -3.56
C GLY A 47 -10.15 7.83 -3.08
N LEU A 48 -10.31 6.76 -2.28
CA LEU A 48 -11.58 6.41 -1.62
C LEU A 48 -11.67 6.92 -0.17
N GLU A 49 -10.53 7.14 0.48
CA GLU A 49 -10.49 7.62 1.86
C GLU A 49 -10.55 9.16 1.90
N GLU A 50 -11.49 9.72 2.66
CA GLU A 50 -11.59 11.18 2.92
C GLU A 50 -10.46 11.70 3.83
N SER A 51 -9.64 10.81 4.38
CA SER A 51 -8.55 11.15 5.29
C SER A 51 -7.33 11.66 4.52
N ALA A 52 -6.84 12.85 4.87
CA ALA A 52 -5.68 13.48 4.23
C ALA A 52 -4.34 12.72 4.38
N SER A 53 -4.30 11.63 5.16
CA SER A 53 -3.08 10.89 5.49
C SER A 53 -3.24 9.40 5.22
N SER A 54 -3.20 9.02 3.94
CA SER A 54 -3.08 7.61 3.56
C SER A 54 -1.64 7.10 3.75
N LEU A 55 -1.48 5.78 3.84
CA LEU A 55 -0.16 5.12 3.91
C LEU A 55 0.75 5.57 2.76
N LEU A 56 0.19 5.77 1.55
CA LEU A 56 0.94 6.24 0.39
C LEU A 56 1.43 7.67 0.56
N THR A 57 0.56 8.59 1.03
CA THR A 57 0.94 9.99 1.25
C THR A 57 2.07 10.09 2.26
N GLU A 58 1.97 9.38 3.39
CA GLU A 58 3.00 9.41 4.42
C GLU A 58 4.31 8.76 3.93
N LEU A 59 4.24 7.67 3.16
CA LEU A 59 5.43 7.07 2.54
C LEU A 59 6.12 8.06 1.58
N ILE A 60 5.37 8.70 0.68
CA ILE A 60 5.89 9.69 -0.26
C ILE A 60 6.55 10.85 0.49
N VAL A 61 5.88 11.37 1.53
CA VAL A 61 6.42 12.45 2.37
C VAL A 61 7.76 12.06 2.99
N ARG A 62 7.87 10.86 3.58
CA ARG A 62 9.13 10.40 4.21
C ARG A 62 10.26 10.24 3.19
N LEU A 63 9.96 9.67 2.03
CA LEU A 63 10.94 9.53 0.95
C LEU A 63 11.40 10.90 0.44
N LEU A 64 10.46 11.82 0.16
CA LEU A 64 10.78 13.16 -0.33
C LEU A 64 11.61 13.99 0.67
N ASN A 65 11.30 13.92 1.96
CA ASN A 65 12.10 14.61 2.98
C ASN A 65 13.55 14.08 2.97
N GLY A 66 13.73 12.76 2.81
CA GLY A 66 15.03 12.13 2.67
C GLY A 66 15.77 12.52 1.38
N CYS A 67 15.07 12.59 0.25
CA CYS A 67 15.69 12.95 -1.05
C CYS A 67 16.12 14.42 -1.13
N LEU A 68 15.35 15.33 -0.52
CA LEU A 68 15.57 16.78 -0.63
C LEU A 68 16.34 17.37 0.56
N GLY A 69 16.60 16.59 1.61
CA GLY A 69 17.21 17.07 2.85
C GLY A 69 16.38 18.12 3.61
N ASN A 70 15.14 18.32 3.19
CA ASN A 70 14.20 19.27 3.79
C ASN A 70 13.24 18.49 4.69
N ASN A 71 12.98 18.95 5.92
CA ASN A 71 12.02 18.32 6.86
C ASN A 71 10.64 18.99 6.87
N ASP A 72 10.42 19.97 5.99
CA ASP A 72 9.18 20.77 5.95
C ASP A 72 8.12 20.18 5.01
N ILE A 73 8.39 19.00 4.42
CA ILE A 73 7.44 18.34 3.54
C ILE A 73 6.42 17.58 4.38
N SER A 74 5.14 17.82 4.10
CA SER A 74 3.99 17.29 4.81
C SER A 74 2.93 16.81 3.82
N ALA A 75 1.91 16.12 4.33
CA ALA A 75 0.77 15.65 3.53
C ALA A 75 0.02 16.77 2.77
N PHE A 76 0.18 18.04 3.16
CA PHE A 76 -0.47 19.18 2.51
C PHE A 76 0.32 19.78 1.34
N ASN A 77 1.65 19.61 1.32
CA ASN A 77 2.53 20.27 0.34
C ASN A 77 3.36 19.28 -0.50
N TYR A 78 3.33 17.98 -0.19
CA TYR A 78 4.15 16.98 -0.89
C TYR A 78 3.98 17.00 -2.41
N GLN A 79 2.77 17.29 -2.89
CA GLN A 79 2.44 17.26 -4.32
C GLN A 79 3.35 18.18 -5.15
N MET A 80 3.63 19.39 -4.66
CA MET A 80 4.49 20.35 -5.36
C MET A 80 5.97 19.94 -5.33
N TYR A 81 6.44 19.35 -4.22
CA TYR A 81 7.80 18.80 -4.12
C TYR A 81 7.97 17.55 -5.00
N LEU A 82 6.96 16.68 -5.04
CA LEU A 82 6.92 15.49 -5.88
C LEU A 82 7.04 15.85 -7.36
N ARG A 83 6.23 16.80 -7.84
CA ARG A 83 6.35 17.30 -9.22
C ARG A 83 7.72 17.88 -9.51
N ARG A 84 8.29 18.63 -8.55
CA ARG A 84 9.60 19.29 -8.71
C ARG A 84 10.73 18.27 -8.87
N ILE A 85 10.82 17.27 -7.99
CA ILE A 85 11.89 16.27 -8.06
C ILE A 85 11.79 15.42 -9.33
N PHE A 86 10.57 15.03 -9.75
CA PHE A 86 10.38 14.29 -10.99
C PHE A 86 10.73 15.13 -12.22
N ARG A 87 10.38 16.42 -12.25
CA ARG A 87 10.80 17.31 -13.35
C ARG A 87 12.32 17.36 -13.47
N GLN A 88 13.03 17.49 -12.34
CA GLN A 88 14.49 17.52 -12.33
C GLN A 88 15.09 16.18 -12.76
N LYS A 89 14.76 15.09 -12.06
CA LYS A 89 15.34 13.76 -12.30
C LYS A 89 15.00 13.20 -13.69
N CYS A 90 13.79 13.44 -14.20
CA CYS A 90 13.42 13.04 -15.56
C CYS A 90 14.18 13.84 -16.64
N GLN A 91 14.49 15.12 -16.39
CA GLN A 91 15.32 15.92 -17.30
C GLN A 91 16.77 15.41 -17.32
N GLU A 92 17.32 15.06 -16.16
CA GLU A 92 18.68 14.52 -16.03
C GLU A 92 18.83 13.14 -16.69
N THR A 93 17.84 12.27 -16.53
CA THR A 93 17.86 10.88 -17.04
C THR A 93 17.29 10.72 -18.44
N GLY A 94 16.65 11.76 -18.99
CA GLY A 94 15.94 11.69 -20.28
C GLY A 94 14.69 10.79 -20.26
N ARG A 95 14.18 10.42 -19.08
CA ARG A 95 12.99 9.56 -18.93
C ARG A 95 11.68 10.34 -19.05
N TYR A 96 10.60 9.63 -19.35
CA TYR A 96 9.25 10.20 -19.33
C TYR A 96 8.90 10.73 -17.93
N ASN A 97 8.30 11.93 -17.86
CA ASN A 97 7.83 12.53 -16.62
C ASN A 97 6.33 12.29 -16.43
N PRO A 98 5.91 11.50 -15.41
CA PRO A 98 4.50 11.28 -15.08
C PRO A 98 3.69 12.54 -14.77
N PHE A 99 4.37 13.63 -14.38
CA PHE A 99 3.77 14.92 -14.01
C PHE A 99 3.97 15.99 -15.09
N ASN A 100 4.05 15.59 -16.37
CA ASN A 100 4.05 16.51 -17.50
C ASN A 100 2.76 17.36 -17.58
N THR A 101 1.65 16.77 -17.15
CA THR A 101 0.36 17.44 -16.91
C THR A 101 0.21 17.82 -15.44
N ASP A 102 -0.57 18.86 -15.13
CA ASP A 102 -0.82 19.32 -13.76
C ASP A 102 -1.80 18.41 -12.99
N ILE A 103 -1.65 17.08 -13.11
CA ILE A 103 -2.49 16.05 -12.47
C ILE A 103 -1.91 15.64 -11.13
N ASP A 104 -2.74 15.63 -10.08
CA ASP A 104 -2.30 15.23 -8.74
C ASP A 104 -2.07 13.72 -8.62
N PHE A 105 -1.20 13.31 -7.70
CA PHE A 105 -0.82 11.90 -7.53
C PHE A 105 -2.03 10.97 -7.40
N GLN A 106 -3.02 11.37 -6.60
CA GLN A 106 -4.25 10.58 -6.36
C GLN A 106 -5.04 10.27 -7.63
N PHE A 107 -4.96 11.12 -8.66
CA PHE A 107 -5.70 10.97 -9.91
C PHE A 107 -4.90 10.23 -11.00
N LEU A 108 -3.65 9.85 -10.73
CA LEU A 108 -2.84 9.12 -11.68
C LEU A 108 -3.33 7.66 -11.83
N PRO A 109 -3.07 7.03 -13.00
CA PRO A 109 -3.30 5.61 -13.17
C PRO A 109 -2.52 4.78 -12.14
N LEU A 110 -3.11 3.68 -11.69
CA LEU A 110 -2.53 2.79 -10.68
C LEU A 110 -1.10 2.33 -11.03
N ARG A 111 -0.87 1.99 -12.30
CA ARG A 111 0.45 1.60 -12.79
C ARG A 111 1.49 2.72 -12.61
N THR A 112 1.11 3.94 -12.96
CA THR A 112 1.97 5.13 -12.83
C THR A 112 2.26 5.45 -11.37
N LYS A 113 1.31 5.24 -10.44
CA LYS A 113 1.54 5.40 -9.00
C LYS A 113 2.65 4.46 -8.51
N VAL A 114 2.62 3.20 -8.92
CA VAL A 114 3.66 2.21 -8.57
C VAL A 114 5.02 2.59 -9.16
N GLU A 115 5.06 3.02 -10.41
CA GLU A 115 6.29 3.50 -11.06
C GLU A 115 6.89 4.73 -10.33
N ILE A 116 6.05 5.65 -9.88
CA ILE A 116 6.46 6.81 -9.08
C ILE A 116 7.04 6.38 -7.74
N LEU A 117 6.37 5.47 -7.01
CA LEU A 117 6.87 4.99 -5.71
C LEU A 117 8.21 4.26 -5.88
N TYR A 118 8.34 3.41 -6.90
CA TYR A 118 9.59 2.73 -7.21
C TYR A 118 10.72 3.71 -7.53
N ALA A 119 10.45 4.72 -8.36
CA ALA A 119 11.42 5.76 -8.67
C ALA A 119 11.80 6.62 -7.45
N LEU A 120 10.88 6.85 -6.50
CA LEU A 120 11.20 7.53 -5.25
C LEU A 120 12.15 6.71 -4.37
N CYS A 121 12.02 5.38 -4.34
CA CYS A 121 12.99 4.51 -3.66
C CYS A 121 14.39 4.65 -4.28
N ASP A 122 14.48 4.70 -5.61
CA ASP A 122 15.72 4.91 -6.36
C ASP A 122 16.33 6.29 -6.03
N PHE A 123 15.54 7.36 -6.11
CA PHE A 123 15.99 8.70 -5.75
C PHE A 123 16.43 8.82 -4.31
N ARG A 124 15.85 8.02 -3.40
CA ARG A 124 16.25 8.01 -2.00
C ARG A 124 17.64 7.41 -1.82
N LEU A 125 18.02 6.42 -2.62
CA LEU A 125 19.35 5.81 -2.62
C LEU A 125 20.42 6.74 -3.20
N ASP A 126 20.04 7.61 -4.14
CA ASP A 126 20.92 8.64 -4.72
C ASP A 126 21.28 9.78 -3.75
N ALA A 127 20.58 9.91 -2.62
CA ALA A 127 20.78 11.03 -1.71
C ALA A 127 22.15 10.96 -1.00
N GLU A 128 22.74 12.13 -0.72
CA GLU A 128 24.11 12.24 -0.22
C GLU A 128 24.32 11.57 1.15
N ASP A 129 23.28 11.57 1.99
CA ASP A 129 23.32 10.99 3.35
C ASP A 129 23.37 9.46 3.36
N VAL A 130 23.02 8.80 2.25
CA VAL A 130 23.00 7.34 2.14
C VAL A 130 24.39 6.74 2.31
N LEU A 131 25.42 7.40 1.77
CA LEU A 131 26.80 6.95 1.89
C LEU A 131 27.23 6.86 3.36
N ASP A 132 26.74 7.77 4.21
CA ASP A 132 27.02 7.78 5.65
C ASP A 132 26.21 6.72 6.39
N LEU A 133 24.94 6.53 6.02
CA LEU A 133 24.06 5.54 6.63
C LEU A 133 24.51 4.11 6.35
N PHE A 134 25.15 3.85 5.20
CA PHE A 134 25.50 2.50 4.75
C PHE A 134 26.98 2.13 4.93
N LYS A 135 27.80 2.97 5.59
CA LYS A 135 29.25 2.69 5.79
C LYS A 135 29.56 1.33 6.42
N ASN A 136 28.61 0.75 7.16
CA ASN A 136 28.76 -0.52 7.86
C ASN A 136 27.91 -1.65 7.26
N LEU A 137 27.35 -1.47 6.07
CA LEU A 137 26.55 -2.49 5.39
C LEU A 137 27.33 -3.06 4.20
N GLU A 138 27.33 -4.38 4.08
CA GLU A 138 27.90 -5.07 2.92
C GLU A 138 26.93 -4.94 1.73
N ALA A 139 27.40 -4.48 0.57
CA ALA A 139 26.56 -4.27 -0.60
C ALA A 139 25.88 -5.56 -1.07
N GLU A 140 26.59 -6.69 -0.97
CA GLU A 140 26.10 -8.03 -1.30
C GLU A 140 24.93 -8.45 -0.42
N SER A 141 24.87 -7.97 0.83
CA SER A 141 23.78 -8.27 1.77
C SER A 141 22.48 -7.52 1.45
N LEU A 142 22.56 -6.45 0.65
CA LEU A 142 21.41 -5.63 0.24
C LEU A 142 20.74 -6.15 -1.04
N ARG A 143 21.43 -7.01 -1.79
CA ARG A 143 20.93 -7.52 -3.07
C ARG A 143 19.95 -8.67 -2.82
N VAL A 144 18.74 -8.55 -3.37
CA VAL A 144 17.80 -9.67 -3.42
C VAL A 144 18.23 -10.64 -4.52
N GLU A 145 18.41 -11.90 -4.15
CA GLU A 145 18.72 -12.98 -5.08
C GLU A 145 17.55 -13.98 -5.17
N PRO A 146 17.36 -14.64 -6.33
CA PRO A 146 16.35 -15.67 -6.44
C PRO A 146 16.71 -16.86 -5.53
N LEU A 147 15.70 -17.43 -4.88
CA LEU A 147 15.84 -18.62 -4.04
C LEU A 147 16.32 -19.84 -4.83
N GLY A 148 15.99 -19.87 -6.12
CA GLY A 148 16.31 -20.93 -7.04
C GLY A 148 15.43 -20.88 -8.28
N PHE A 149 15.57 -21.89 -9.11
CA PHE A 149 14.87 -22.02 -10.38
C PHE A 149 14.18 -23.39 -10.44
N ASP A 150 13.18 -23.53 -11.32
CA ASP A 150 12.64 -24.82 -11.72
C ASP A 150 13.19 -25.26 -13.09
N ASP A 151 12.77 -26.45 -13.55
CA ASP A 151 13.16 -26.98 -14.86
C ASP A 151 12.57 -26.18 -16.04
N ASP A 152 11.53 -25.38 -15.80
CA ASP A 152 10.91 -24.48 -16.77
C ASP A 152 11.62 -23.11 -16.86
N CYS A 153 12.71 -22.91 -16.12
CA CYS A 153 13.43 -21.64 -15.97
C CYS A 153 12.65 -20.54 -15.27
N SER A 154 11.65 -20.89 -14.48
CA SER A 154 10.95 -19.95 -13.62
C SER A 154 11.81 -19.65 -12.40
N ALA A 155 12.03 -18.37 -12.11
CA ALA A 155 12.81 -17.94 -10.95
C ALA A 155 11.88 -17.74 -9.74
N TYR A 156 12.28 -18.26 -8.58
CA TYR A 156 11.53 -18.10 -7.33
C TYR A 156 12.15 -17.01 -6.49
N TRP A 157 11.36 -16.02 -6.09
CA TRP A 157 11.82 -14.81 -5.43
C TRP A 157 11.15 -14.64 -4.07
N TYR A 158 11.96 -14.47 -3.03
CA TYR A 158 11.52 -14.10 -1.71
C TYR A 158 12.11 -12.75 -1.35
N PHE A 159 11.23 -11.79 -1.10
CA PHE A 159 11.62 -10.44 -0.73
C PHE A 159 11.68 -10.31 0.79
N TYR A 160 10.51 -10.42 1.44
CA TYR A 160 10.39 -10.46 2.90
C TYR A 160 8.95 -10.88 3.29
N GLY A 161 8.73 -11.10 4.58
CA GLY A 161 7.40 -11.41 5.12
C GLY A 161 6.97 -12.83 4.77
N THR A 162 5.72 -13.00 4.33
CA THR A 162 5.08 -14.33 4.21
C THR A 162 4.85 -14.80 2.78
N ARG A 163 5.22 -14.01 1.77
CA ARG A 163 4.90 -14.26 0.36
C ARG A 163 6.09 -14.79 -0.42
N LEU A 164 5.79 -15.66 -1.39
CA LEU A 164 6.76 -16.13 -2.38
C LEU A 164 6.27 -15.80 -3.78
N TYR A 165 7.18 -15.34 -4.64
CA TYR A 165 6.91 -14.92 -6.00
C TYR A 165 7.59 -15.87 -6.99
N ARG A 166 7.01 -16.02 -8.18
CA ARG A 166 7.59 -16.74 -9.31
C ARG A 166 7.59 -15.84 -10.55
N GLU A 167 8.77 -15.71 -11.17
CA GLU A 167 8.99 -15.01 -12.44
C GLU A 167 9.11 -16.05 -13.56
N ASP A 168 8.17 -16.03 -14.50
CA ASP A 168 8.16 -16.88 -15.69
C ASP A 168 8.67 -16.08 -16.91
N LEU A 169 9.59 -16.65 -17.68
CA LEU A 169 10.07 -16.06 -18.95
C LEU A 169 9.27 -16.58 -20.14
N LYS A 170 8.38 -15.75 -20.70
CA LYS A 170 7.62 -16.08 -21.91
C LYS A 170 8.33 -15.55 -23.15
N LYS A 171 8.71 -16.45 -24.07
CA LYS A 171 9.18 -16.06 -25.41
C LYS A 171 7.99 -15.58 -26.24
N LYS A 172 8.04 -14.37 -26.79
CA LYS A 172 7.03 -13.91 -27.74
C LYS A 172 6.95 -14.90 -28.92
N LYS A 173 5.77 -15.46 -29.17
CA LYS A 173 5.53 -16.38 -30.29
C LYS A 173 5.60 -15.58 -31.60
N GLY A 174 6.80 -15.42 -32.16
CA GLY A 174 6.94 -14.60 -33.36
C GLY A 174 8.35 -14.42 -33.90
N LYS A 175 9.13 -15.49 -34.08
CA LYS A 175 10.21 -15.60 -35.10
C LYS A 175 10.83 -16.99 -35.02
N HIS A 176 10.88 -17.71 -36.15
CA HIS A 176 11.61 -18.96 -36.28
C HIS A 176 13.14 -18.70 -36.18
N LYS A 177 13.68 -18.50 -34.98
CA LYS A 177 15.14 -18.63 -34.76
C LYS A 177 15.46 -20.12 -34.74
N ARG A 178 16.34 -20.56 -35.67
CA ARG A 178 16.85 -21.93 -35.78
C ARG A 178 17.32 -22.40 -34.39
N LYS A 179 16.80 -23.53 -33.91
CA LYS A 179 17.28 -24.20 -32.70
C LYS A 179 18.80 -24.45 -32.84
N LYS A 180 19.65 -23.60 -32.27
CA LYS A 180 20.99 -24.01 -31.89
C LYS A 180 20.79 -25.03 -30.76
N LYS A 181 21.10 -26.29 -31.03
CA LYS A 181 21.29 -27.33 -30.00
C LYS A 181 22.49 -26.90 -29.14
N GLY A 182 22.23 -26.03 -28.17
CA GLY A 182 23.10 -25.77 -27.03
C GLY A 182 22.43 -26.36 -25.81
N SER A 183 23.20 -27.11 -25.04
CA SER A 183 22.85 -27.80 -23.80
C SER A 183 21.86 -27.02 -22.92
N GLY A 184 20.85 -27.72 -22.41
CA GLY A 184 19.85 -27.21 -21.46
C GLY A 184 20.46 -26.81 -20.13
N LYS A 185 21.15 -25.67 -20.13
CA LYS A 185 21.31 -24.85 -18.95
C LYS A 185 20.23 -23.80 -19.04
N CYS A 186 19.39 -23.75 -18.01
CA CYS A 186 18.68 -22.53 -17.73
C CYS A 186 19.71 -21.39 -17.76
N TRP A 187 19.45 -20.37 -18.57
CA TRP A 187 20.36 -19.25 -18.75
C TRP A 187 20.46 -18.54 -17.40
N PHE A 188 21.42 -18.97 -16.59
CA PHE A 188 21.84 -18.31 -15.36
C PHE A 188 22.18 -16.87 -15.76
N TYR A 189 21.52 -15.90 -15.13
CA TYR A 189 21.76 -14.46 -15.25
C TYR A 189 23.25 -14.18 -15.53
N GLY A 190 23.59 -13.78 -16.77
CA GLY A 190 24.98 -13.56 -17.14
C GLY A 190 25.38 -13.61 -18.63
N ASP A 191 24.46 -13.87 -19.58
CA ASP A 191 24.75 -13.67 -21.01
C ASP A 191 23.83 -12.58 -21.58
N ASP A 192 24.43 -11.39 -21.72
CA ASP A 192 23.92 -10.07 -22.10
C ASP A 192 23.47 -9.98 -23.59
N TYR A 193 22.83 -11.03 -24.12
CA TYR A 193 22.52 -11.12 -25.58
C TYR A 193 21.16 -11.73 -25.92
N LEU A 194 20.17 -11.63 -25.02
CA LEU A 194 18.77 -11.73 -25.42
C LEU A 194 18.20 -10.32 -25.48
N ASP A 195 17.84 -9.84 -26.68
CA ASP A 195 17.09 -8.60 -26.87
C ASP A 195 15.91 -8.59 -25.88
N GLU A 196 15.97 -7.72 -24.86
CA GLU A 196 14.91 -7.56 -23.84
C GLU A 196 13.54 -7.29 -24.48
N GLU A 197 13.51 -6.83 -25.74
CA GLU A 197 12.31 -6.61 -26.54
C GLU A 197 11.48 -7.88 -26.78
N ASP A 198 12.07 -9.09 -26.79
CA ASP A 198 11.41 -10.33 -27.23
C ASP A 198 10.97 -11.28 -26.09
N THR A 199 11.30 -10.97 -24.84
CA THR A 199 10.92 -11.77 -23.66
C THR A 199 9.96 -11.03 -22.75
N GLU A 200 8.76 -11.56 -22.58
CA GLU A 200 7.79 -11.06 -21.61
C GLU A 200 8.00 -11.77 -20.27
N ARG A 201 8.25 -10.99 -19.22
CA ARG A 201 8.38 -11.48 -17.84
C ARG A 201 7.00 -11.46 -17.19
N VAL A 202 6.58 -12.59 -16.63
CA VAL A 202 5.30 -12.68 -15.93
C VAL A 202 5.56 -13.05 -14.48
N TRP A 203 5.16 -12.17 -13.58
CA TRP A 203 5.29 -12.38 -12.15
C TRP A 203 3.97 -12.84 -11.56
N GLN A 204 4.04 -13.76 -10.60
CA GLN A 204 2.88 -14.18 -9.82
C GLN A 204 3.27 -14.51 -8.39
N VAL A 205 2.32 -14.37 -7.48
CA VAL A 205 2.45 -14.88 -6.11
C VAL A 205 2.10 -16.36 -6.12
N VAL A 206 3.01 -17.19 -5.60
CA VAL A 206 2.84 -18.65 -5.53
C VAL A 206 2.52 -19.16 -4.12
N CYS A 207 2.88 -18.41 -3.08
CA CYS A 207 2.55 -18.76 -1.70
C CYS A 207 1.93 -17.57 -0.95
N PHE A 208 0.74 -17.78 -0.38
CA PHE A 208 0.03 -16.81 0.47
C PHE A 208 -0.06 -17.28 1.92
N THR A 209 -0.12 -18.59 2.13
CA THR A 209 -0.33 -19.24 3.43
C THR A 209 0.81 -20.21 3.75
N GLU A 210 0.95 -20.58 5.02
CA GLU A 210 1.90 -21.62 5.45
C GLU A 210 1.69 -22.95 4.71
N ALA A 211 0.43 -23.31 4.43
CA ALA A 211 0.10 -24.51 3.67
C ALA A 211 0.63 -24.46 2.22
N ASP A 212 0.59 -23.28 1.58
CA ASP A 212 1.11 -23.11 0.22
C ASP A 212 2.62 -23.35 0.16
N TRP A 213 3.36 -22.89 1.17
CA TRP A 213 4.80 -23.13 1.29
C TRP A 213 5.12 -24.62 1.44
N LEU A 214 4.34 -25.34 2.26
CA LEU A 214 4.48 -26.78 2.43
C LEU A 214 4.18 -27.54 1.14
N HIS A 215 3.06 -27.22 0.48
CA HIS A 215 2.67 -27.86 -0.78
C HIS A 215 3.67 -27.59 -1.91
N LEU A 216 4.17 -26.35 -2.02
CA LEU A 216 5.18 -26.01 -3.01
C LEU A 216 6.48 -26.79 -2.76
N THR A 217 6.92 -26.90 -1.51
CA THR A 217 8.13 -27.63 -1.16
C THR A 217 7.97 -29.13 -1.40
N ASP A 218 6.81 -29.70 -1.06
CA ASP A 218 6.52 -31.12 -1.31
C ASP A 218 6.52 -31.47 -2.81
N ARG A 219 6.05 -30.54 -3.66
CA ARG A 219 6.11 -30.71 -5.12
C ARG A 219 7.52 -30.99 -5.64
N PHE A 220 8.54 -30.39 -5.03
CA PHE A 220 9.95 -30.57 -5.41
C PHE A 220 10.66 -31.69 -4.63
N SER A 221 10.00 -32.37 -3.68
CA SER A 221 10.61 -33.41 -2.85
C SER A 221 11.13 -34.61 -3.65
N LYS A 222 10.45 -34.93 -4.77
CA LYS A 222 10.79 -36.04 -5.67
C LYS A 222 11.46 -35.57 -6.96
N ALA A 223 11.85 -34.30 -7.03
CA ALA A 223 12.52 -33.75 -8.19
C ALA A 223 13.82 -34.53 -8.49
N THR A 224 14.05 -34.83 -9.76
CA THR A 224 15.27 -35.55 -10.20
C THR A 224 16.35 -34.60 -10.68
N SER A 225 15.95 -33.44 -11.19
CA SER A 225 16.81 -32.37 -11.70
C SER A 225 17.67 -31.77 -10.60
N LYS A 226 18.90 -31.38 -10.97
CA LYS A 226 19.85 -30.73 -10.04
C LYS A 226 19.31 -29.37 -9.58
N VAL A 227 18.70 -28.62 -10.50
CA VAL A 227 18.21 -27.25 -10.27
C VAL A 227 17.04 -27.28 -9.28
N GLU A 228 16.04 -28.12 -9.52
CA GLU A 228 14.92 -28.30 -8.60
C GLU A 228 15.32 -28.89 -7.24
N LYS A 229 16.34 -29.76 -7.19
CA LYS A 229 16.89 -30.25 -5.92
C LYS A 229 17.55 -29.14 -5.09
N GLU A 230 18.22 -28.20 -5.75
CA GLU A 230 18.79 -27.02 -5.09
C GLU A 230 17.68 -26.11 -4.54
N LEU A 231 16.64 -25.86 -5.35
CA LEU A 231 15.45 -25.12 -4.91
C LEU A 231 14.77 -25.80 -3.71
N TYR A 232 14.56 -27.12 -3.77
CA TYR A 232 13.97 -27.91 -2.67
C TYR A 232 14.80 -27.79 -1.39
N ARG A 233 16.13 -27.88 -1.48
CA ARG A 233 17.02 -27.71 -0.31
C ARG A 233 16.89 -26.31 0.28
N SER A 234 16.91 -25.28 -0.55
CA SER A 234 16.74 -23.89 -0.12
C SER A 234 15.42 -23.72 0.63
N LEU A 235 14.30 -24.13 0.02
CA LEU A 235 12.97 -24.04 0.62
C LEU A 235 12.86 -24.84 1.93
N SER A 236 13.28 -26.11 1.94
CA SER A 236 13.09 -27.01 3.08
C SER A 236 14.02 -26.72 4.27
N GLN A 237 15.27 -26.34 4.01
CA GLN A 237 16.28 -26.17 5.07
C GLN A 237 16.33 -24.74 5.60
N ASN A 238 16.15 -23.73 4.73
CA ASN A 238 16.39 -22.33 5.10
C ASN A 238 15.10 -21.55 5.36
N PHE A 239 14.02 -21.85 4.64
CA PHE A 239 12.77 -21.06 4.71
C PHE A 239 11.70 -21.74 5.55
N LEU A 240 11.32 -22.98 5.24
CA LEU A 240 10.22 -23.68 5.91
C LEU A 240 10.27 -23.65 7.45
N PRO A 241 11.44 -23.79 8.11
CA PRO A 241 11.50 -23.71 9.57
C PRO A 241 11.09 -22.34 10.13
N GLU A 242 11.34 -21.25 9.40
CA GLU A 242 11.03 -19.89 9.85
C GLU A 242 9.64 -19.41 9.42
N ILE A 243 9.02 -20.03 8.39
CA ILE A 243 7.70 -19.61 7.88
C ILE A 243 6.62 -19.53 9.00
N PRO A 244 6.44 -20.54 9.87
CA PRO A 244 5.41 -20.46 10.92
C PRO A 244 5.61 -19.27 11.86
N ARG A 245 6.88 -18.96 12.19
CA ARG A 245 7.24 -17.81 13.01
C ARG A 245 6.89 -16.49 12.33
N LEU A 246 7.15 -16.37 11.03
CA LEU A 246 6.82 -15.18 10.25
C LEU A 246 5.30 -14.94 10.18
N PHE A 247 4.49 -15.98 10.03
CA PHE A 247 3.03 -15.87 10.06
C PHE A 247 2.51 -15.46 11.45
N GLN A 248 3.04 -16.04 12.52
CA GLN A 248 2.68 -15.65 13.89
C GLN A 248 3.04 -14.20 14.19
N GLU A 249 4.23 -13.76 13.75
CA GLU A 249 4.67 -12.39 13.95
C GLU A 249 3.80 -11.39 13.16
N LYS A 250 3.44 -11.73 11.93
CA LYS A 250 2.48 -10.95 11.13
C LYS A 250 1.14 -10.82 11.84
N GLU A 251 0.56 -11.92 12.31
CA GLU A 251 -0.71 -11.89 13.05
C GLU A 251 -0.61 -11.05 14.33
N ARG A 252 0.50 -11.16 15.06
CA ARG A 252 0.77 -10.37 16.27
C ARG A 252 0.81 -8.87 15.96
N LEU A 253 1.50 -8.47 14.88
CA LEU A 253 1.59 -7.08 14.45
C LEU A 253 0.23 -6.53 14.00
N GLN A 254 -0.52 -7.30 13.21
CA GLN A 254 -1.87 -6.93 12.77
C GLN A 254 -2.81 -6.73 13.97
N ARG A 255 -2.79 -7.65 14.95
CA ARG A 255 -3.56 -7.50 16.20
C ARG A 255 -3.15 -6.25 16.99
N LYS A 256 -1.86 -5.97 17.07
CA LYS A 256 -1.35 -4.77 17.77
C LYS A 256 -1.86 -3.48 17.09
N ARG A 257 -1.80 -3.40 15.76
CA ARG A 257 -2.28 -2.24 15.00
C ARG A 257 -3.79 -2.04 15.15
N LEU A 258 -4.58 -3.11 15.08
CA LEU A 258 -6.02 -3.05 15.34
C LEU A 258 -6.33 -2.48 16.74
N LEU A 259 -5.55 -2.83 17.76
CA LEU A 259 -5.70 -2.29 19.11
C LEU A 259 -5.27 -0.82 19.24
N GLU A 260 -4.31 -0.38 18.43
CA GLU A 260 -3.84 1.02 18.40
C GLU A 260 -4.83 1.94 17.68
N THR A 261 -5.42 1.46 16.57
CA THR A 261 -6.44 2.17 15.78
C THR A 261 -7.82 2.09 16.44
N ALA A 262 -8.06 1.11 17.32
CA ALA A 262 -9.28 1.06 18.11
C ALA A 262 -9.41 2.33 18.95
N PRO A 263 -10.59 2.98 18.98
CA PRO A 263 -10.79 4.20 19.76
C PRO A 263 -10.44 3.91 21.22
N ARG A 264 -9.33 4.49 21.70
CA ARG A 264 -8.91 4.34 23.10
C ARG A 264 -10.04 4.89 23.96
N ARG A 265 -10.67 3.98 24.72
CA ARG A 265 -11.70 4.23 25.75
C ARG A 265 -11.78 5.71 26.11
N THR A 266 -12.78 6.41 25.58
CA THR A 266 -13.30 7.60 26.26
C THR A 266 -13.53 7.21 27.71
N SER A 267 -12.81 7.84 28.65
CA SER A 267 -12.92 7.52 30.07
C SER A 267 -14.39 7.41 30.50
N ASN A 268 -14.74 6.53 31.44
CA ASN A 268 -16.12 6.37 31.94
C ASN A 268 -16.77 7.73 32.29
N ARG A 269 -15.96 8.70 32.73
CA ARG A 269 -16.36 10.08 33.02
C ARG A 269 -16.75 10.88 31.77
N VAL A 270 -16.08 10.68 30.64
CA VAL A 270 -16.43 11.31 29.35
C VAL A 270 -17.71 10.67 28.80
N LEU A 271 -17.87 9.35 28.89
CA LEU A 271 -19.11 8.67 28.53
C LEU A 271 -20.28 9.12 29.40
N GLN A 272 -20.10 9.24 30.72
CA GLN A 272 -21.12 9.78 31.63
C GLN A 272 -21.46 11.24 31.31
N LYS A 273 -20.49 12.09 30.99
CA LYS A 273 -20.75 13.48 30.61
C LYS A 273 -21.45 13.62 29.26
N ILE A 274 -21.15 12.76 28.30
CA ILE A 274 -21.85 12.72 27.02
C ILE A 274 -23.28 12.25 27.24
N LYS A 275 -23.48 11.21 28.05
CA LYS A 275 -24.81 10.69 28.40
C LYS A 275 -25.64 11.71 29.19
N GLN A 276 -25.03 12.41 30.16
CA GLN A 276 -25.67 13.52 30.87
C GLN A 276 -26.03 14.67 29.93
N LYS A 277 -25.14 15.05 29.00
CA LYS A 277 -25.47 16.07 27.99
C LYS A 277 -26.58 15.64 27.04
N GLU A 278 -26.63 14.36 26.66
CA GLU A 278 -27.71 13.83 25.84
C GLU A 278 -29.04 13.81 26.61
N GLU A 279 -29.02 13.42 27.88
CA GLU A 279 -30.20 13.45 28.77
C GLU A 279 -30.67 14.90 29.02
N GLU A 280 -29.77 15.83 29.33
CA GLU A 280 -30.06 17.27 29.47
C GLU A 280 -30.60 17.86 28.15
N SER A 281 -30.06 17.46 27.00
CA SER A 281 -30.56 17.92 25.70
C SER A 281 -31.97 17.39 25.41
N LYS A 282 -32.25 16.13 25.74
CA LYS A 282 -33.58 15.51 25.58
C LYS A 282 -34.60 16.13 26.52
N GLN A 283 -34.19 16.40 27.77
CA GLN A 283 -35.04 17.04 28.76
C GLN A 283 -35.34 18.49 28.39
N SER A 284 -34.35 19.24 27.87
CA SER A 284 -34.58 20.59 27.32
C SER A 284 -35.50 20.60 26.10
N THR A 285 -35.54 19.52 25.30
CA THR A 285 -36.47 19.41 24.16
C THR A 285 -37.87 18.95 24.55
N ASP A 286 -38.05 18.31 25.70
CA ASP A 286 -39.37 17.98 26.26
C ASP A 286 -39.94 19.16 27.07
N ASP A 287 -39.13 19.87 27.86
CA ASP A 287 -39.55 21.08 28.57
C ASP A 287 -40.01 22.19 27.59
N ASN A 288 -39.32 22.36 26.46
CA ASN A 288 -39.75 23.29 25.39
C ASN A 288 -41.03 22.85 24.66
N LYS A 289 -41.44 21.57 24.76
CA LYS A 289 -42.71 21.09 24.22
C LYS A 289 -43.84 21.17 25.25
N GLU A 290 -43.54 21.04 26.54
CA GLU A 290 -44.52 21.22 27.62
C GLU A 290 -44.85 22.70 27.88
N GLU A 291 -43.91 23.65 27.66
CA GLU A 291 -44.22 25.09 27.73
C GLU A 291 -45.15 25.59 26.60
N ASP A 292 -45.25 24.88 25.48
CA ASP A 292 -46.18 25.20 24.38
C ASP A 292 -47.60 24.62 24.59
N ASP A 293 -47.81 23.78 25.60
CA ASP A 293 -49.08 23.07 25.88
C ASP A 293 -49.74 23.46 27.22
N GLU A 294 -49.35 24.59 27.84
CA GLU A 294 -50.07 25.15 28.99
C GLU A 294 -51.36 25.88 28.53
N PRO A 295 -52.56 25.51 29.03
CA PRO A 295 -53.83 26.08 28.57
C PRO A 295 -54.03 27.52 29.07
N GLN A 296 -53.99 28.48 28.15
CA GLN A 296 -54.35 29.89 28.38
C GLN A 296 -55.76 30.02 28.99
N PRO A 297 -55.95 30.73 30.12
CA PRO A 297 -57.27 30.95 30.71
C PRO A 297 -58.15 31.82 29.81
N THR A 298 -59.33 31.28 29.49
CA THR A 298 -60.35 31.91 28.64
C THR A 298 -60.78 33.28 29.17
N THR A 299 -60.48 34.36 28.45
CA THR A 299 -61.14 35.67 28.65
C THR A 299 -61.99 36.00 27.42
N SER A 300 -63.30 35.83 27.56
CA SER A 300 -64.31 35.97 26.51
C SER A 300 -64.68 37.43 26.17
N THR A 301 -63.70 38.33 26.03
CA THR A 301 -63.96 39.77 25.83
C THR A 301 -63.33 40.38 24.57
N GLY A 302 -62.48 39.67 23.83
CA GLY A 302 -61.90 40.16 22.57
C GLY A 302 -62.72 39.89 21.30
N ALA A 303 -63.51 38.81 21.26
CA ALA A 303 -64.21 38.38 20.04
C ALA A 303 -65.41 39.27 19.65
N ARG A 304 -65.93 40.10 20.58
CA ARG A 304 -67.01 41.05 20.30
C ARG A 304 -66.52 42.36 19.67
N ALA A 305 -65.25 42.75 19.86
CA ALA A 305 -64.70 43.98 19.30
C ALA A 305 -64.31 43.85 17.82
N ASN A 306 -63.88 42.67 17.37
CA ASN A 306 -63.45 42.44 15.98
C ASN A 306 -64.61 42.17 15.00
N ARG A 307 -65.80 41.84 15.50
CA ARG A 307 -67.02 41.71 14.67
C ARG A 307 -67.65 43.06 14.32
N ALA A 308 -67.49 44.07 15.19
CA ALA A 308 -67.98 45.42 14.96
C ALA A 308 -67.13 46.22 13.94
N LYS A 309 -65.82 45.96 13.86
CA LYS A 309 -64.93 46.65 12.89
C LYS A 309 -65.05 46.14 11.45
N ARG A 310 -65.44 44.88 11.23
CA ARG A 310 -65.65 44.33 9.87
C ARG A 310 -66.97 44.75 9.20
N ARG A 311 -67.92 45.32 9.94
CA ARG A 311 -69.18 45.84 9.39
C ARG A 311 -69.10 47.30 8.90
N ASN A 312 -68.04 48.03 9.24
CA ASN A 312 -67.80 49.40 8.76
C ASN A 312 -66.78 49.49 7.60
N LEU A 313 -66.35 48.35 7.03
CA LEU A 313 -65.54 48.32 5.80
C LEU A 313 -66.31 47.82 4.56
N ILE A 314 -67.62 47.62 4.69
CA ILE A 314 -68.51 47.41 3.54
C ILE A 314 -69.68 48.39 3.71
N ARG A 315 -69.41 49.66 3.39
CA ARG A 315 -70.41 50.58 2.89
C ARG A 315 -69.76 51.57 1.94
#